data_AF-A0A7C4JT33-F1
#
_entry.id   AF-A0A7C4JT33-F1
#
_cell.length_a   1.000
_cell.length_b   1.000
_cell.length_c   1.000
_cell.angle_alpha   90.00
_cell.angle_beta   90.00
_cell.angle_gamma   90.00
#
_symmetry.space_group_name_H-M   'P 1'
#
loop_
_entity.id
_entity.type
_entity.pdbx_description
1 polymer ?
#
loop_
_entity_poly.entity_id
_entity_poly.type
_entity_poly.pdbx_seq_one_letter_code
_entity_poly.pdbx_strand_id
1 'polypeptide(L)'
;MFNRNEIWAGLLMALLLPLSGFLLLYNLFGLLEVAGAASGEGFSATFRERTLSLVALTLNLIPMNIYKRRRWDLAMRGVVIATGLLAIGWVLWFGRLLL
;
A
#
# COMPACT_ATOMS: atom_id res chain seq x y z
N MET A 1 16.88 -21.59 -10.61
CA MET A 1 16.06 -21.39 -11.82
C MET A 1 14.62 -20.97 -11.46
N PHE A 2 14.41 -19.86 -10.75
CA PHE A 2 13.06 -19.29 -10.54
C PHE A 2 13.01 -17.90 -11.19
N ASN A 3 12.92 -17.86 -12.53
CA ASN A 3 12.67 -16.62 -13.23
C ASN A 3 11.16 -16.31 -13.11
N ARG A 4 10.76 -15.63 -12.04
CA ARG A 4 9.35 -15.25 -11.80
C ARG A 4 9.00 -13.91 -12.45
N ASN A 5 9.55 -13.65 -13.64
CA ASN A 5 9.22 -12.46 -14.43
C ASN A 5 7.86 -12.63 -15.12
N GLU A 6 6.83 -12.83 -14.32
CA GLU A 6 5.46 -13.02 -14.75
C GLU A 6 4.62 -11.85 -14.24
N ILE A 7 3.69 -11.38 -15.07
CA ILE A 7 2.83 -10.24 -14.71
C ILE A 7 2.02 -10.53 -13.44
N TRP A 8 1.56 -11.77 -13.26
CA TRP A 8 0.80 -12.23 -12.11
C TRP A 8 1.59 -12.15 -10.80
N ALA A 9 2.90 -12.42 -10.83
CA ALA A 9 3.74 -12.30 -9.65
C ALA A 9 3.81 -10.84 -9.17
N GLY A 10 3.92 -9.90 -10.11
CA GLY A 10 3.86 -8.47 -9.83
C GLY A 10 2.52 -8.01 -9.28
N LEU A 11 1.41 -8.45 -9.89
CA LEU A 11 0.06 -8.14 -9.44
C LEU A 11 -0.19 -8.61 -8.01
N LEU A 12 0.11 -9.87 -7.71
CA LEU A 12 -0.12 -10.44 -6.37
C LEU A 12 0.72 -9.72 -5.31
N MET A 13 2.00 -9.48 -5.58
CA MET A 13 2.86 -8.77 -4.62
C MET A 13 2.39 -7.33 -4.37
N ALA A 14 1.96 -6.63 -5.42
CA ALA A 14 1.47 -5.26 -5.31
C ALA A 14 0.08 -5.11 -4.67
N LEU A 15 -0.66 -6.21 -4.51
CA LEU A 15 -1.92 -6.25 -3.76
C LEU A 15 -1.69 -6.67 -2.31
N LEU A 16 -0.90 -7.73 -2.10
CA LEU A 16 -0.65 -8.30 -0.78
C LEU A 16 0.21 -7.39 0.09
N LEU A 17 1.20 -6.72 -0.49
CA LEU A 17 2.13 -5.88 0.28
C LEU A 17 1.44 -4.64 0.87
N PRO A 18 0.63 -3.86 0.13
CA PRO A 18 -0.14 -2.77 0.73
C PRO A 18 -1.20 -3.27 1.70
N LEU A 19 -1.86 -4.39 1.41
CA LEU A 19 -2.89 -4.94 2.31
C LEU A 19 -2.30 -5.31 3.67
N SER A 20 -1.21 -6.07 3.67
CA SER A 20 -0.50 -6.44 4.90
C SER A 20 0.12 -5.24 5.58
N GLY A 21 0.73 -4.31 4.83
CA GLY A 21 1.27 -3.08 5.36
C GLY A 21 0.24 -2.20 6.04
N PHE A 22 -0.95 -2.06 5.45
CA PHE A 22 -2.06 -1.32 6.06
C PHE A 22 -2.49 -1.97 7.38
N LEU A 23 -2.73 -3.28 7.39
CA LEU A 23 -3.11 -3.99 8.61
C LEU A 23 -2.07 -3.83 9.72
N LEU A 24 -0.78 -3.97 9.39
CA LEU A 24 0.31 -3.79 10.34
C LEU A 24 0.35 -2.37 10.89
N LEU A 25 0.31 -1.36 10.01
CA LEU A 25 0.35 0.05 10.42
C LEU A 25 -0.87 0.45 11.24
N TYR A 26 -2.06 -0.02 10.88
CA TYR A 26 -3.30 0.26 11.60
C TYR A 26 -3.26 -0.32 13.02
N ASN A 27 -2.87 -1.58 13.16
CA ASN A 27 -2.74 -2.21 14.48
C ASN A 27 -1.62 -1.59 15.31
N LEU A 28 -0.48 -1.27 14.69
CA LEU A 28 0.62 -0.59 15.37
C LEU A 28 0.17 0.76 15.93
N PHE A 29 -0.56 1.55 15.14
CA PHE A 29 -1.10 2.83 15.60
C PHE A 29 -2.10 2.65 16.75
N GLY A 30 -2.97 1.64 16.68
CA GLY A 30 -3.90 1.32 17.77
C GLY A 30 -3.18 0.93 19.07
N LEU A 31 -2.06 0.18 18.99
CA LEU A 31 -1.24 -0.14 20.16
C LEU A 31 -0.57 1.12 20.74
N LEU A 32 -0.10 2.04 19.89
CA LEU A 32 0.49 3.31 20.33
C LEU A 32 -0.54 4.22 20.99
N GLU A 33 -1.79 4.23 20.51
CA GLU A 33 -2.90 4.94 21.16
C GLU A 33 -3.18 4.39 22.56
N VAL A 34 -3.29 3.06 22.70
CA VAL A 34 -3.51 2.41 24.01
C VAL A 34 -2.35 2.67 24.97
N ALA A 35 -1.11 2.71 24.46
CA ALA A 35 0.07 3.02 25.26
C ALA A 35 0.22 4.50 25.63
N GLY A 36 -0.67 5.39 25.14
CA GLY A 36 -0.58 6.84 25.33
C GLY A 36 0.57 7.50 24.56
N ALA A 37 1.23 6.75 23.65
CA ALA A 37 2.31 7.23 22.81
C ALA A 37 1.82 7.92 21.52
N ALA A 38 0.53 7.74 21.18
CA ALA A 38 -0.15 8.46 20.12
C ALA A 38 -1.49 9.00 20.64
N SER A 39 -1.82 10.25 20.30
CA SER A 39 -3.13 10.83 20.60
C SER A 39 -4.05 10.68 19.39
N GLY A 40 -5.17 9.98 19.57
CA GLY A 40 -6.29 10.01 18.61
C GLY A 40 -7.00 11.37 18.61
N GLU A 41 -6.80 12.17 19.66
CA GLU A 41 -7.35 13.52 19.79
C GLU A 41 -6.62 14.49 18.85
N GLY A 42 -7.26 14.82 17.72
CA GLY A 42 -6.75 15.78 16.74
C GLY A 42 -6.89 15.31 15.29
N PHE A 43 -7.02 14.01 15.06
CA PHE A 43 -7.26 13.44 13.73
C PHE A 43 -8.61 12.71 13.71
N SER A 44 -9.44 12.98 12.69
CA SER A 44 -10.65 12.18 12.49
C SER A 44 -10.26 10.73 12.24
N ALA A 45 -11.09 9.76 12.67
CA ALA A 45 -10.84 8.34 12.39
C ALA A 45 -10.59 8.08 10.88
N THR A 46 -11.26 8.85 10.02
CA THR A 46 -11.07 8.84 8.56
C THR A 46 -9.69 9.35 8.13
N PHE A 47 -9.09 10.32 8.82
CA PHE A 47 -7.74 10.82 8.49
C PHE A 47 -6.67 9.73 8.68
N ARG A 48 -6.79 8.95 9.76
CA ARG A 48 -5.89 7.82 10.03
C ARG A 48 -5.97 6.79 8.90
N GLU A 49 -7.16 6.34 8.57
CA GLU A 49 -7.38 5.36 7.51
C GLU A 49 -6.87 5.84 6.14
N ARG A 50 -7.12 7.11 5.81
CA ARG A 50 -6.64 7.73 4.56
C ARG A 50 -5.13 7.78 4.46
N THR A 51 -4.46 8.23 5.52
CA THR A 51 -3.01 8.39 5.52
C THR A 51 -2.32 7.03 5.53
N LEU A 52 -2.77 6.11 6.39
CA LEU A 52 -2.19 4.78 6.49
C LEU A 52 -2.36 3.98 5.19
N SER A 53 -3.50 4.12 4.51
CA SER A 53 -3.71 3.45 3.21
C SER A 53 -2.81 4.01 2.10
N LEU A 54 -2.54 5.32 2.07
CA LEU A 54 -1.54 5.90 1.16
C LEU A 54 -0.13 5.41 1.47
N VAL A 55 0.27 5.43 2.74
CA VAL A 55 1.58 4.93 3.18
C VAL A 55 1.74 3.47 2.78
N ALA A 56 0.73 2.64 3.04
CA ALA A 56 0.73 1.24 2.65
C ALA A 56 0.83 1.04 1.12
N LEU A 57 0.13 1.85 0.32
CA LEU A 57 0.24 1.88 -1.14
C LEU A 57 1.67 2.14 -1.61
N THR A 58 2.39 3.07 -0.96
CA THR A 58 3.77 3.38 -1.32
C THR A 58 4.76 2.23 -1.06
N LEU A 59 4.38 1.21 -0.26
CA LEU A 59 5.22 0.02 -0.09
C LEU A 59 5.46 -0.72 -1.40
N ASN A 60 4.60 -0.54 -2.42
CA ASN A 60 4.81 -1.09 -3.76
C ASN A 60 6.07 -0.57 -4.47
N LEU A 61 6.67 0.53 -3.99
CA LEU A 61 7.98 0.99 -4.45
C LEU A 61 9.09 -0.03 -4.14
N ILE A 62 8.94 -0.83 -3.08
CA ILE A 62 9.90 -1.86 -2.68
C ILE A 62 10.02 -2.94 -3.79
N PRO A 63 8.95 -3.69 -4.15
CA PRO A 63 9.04 -4.67 -5.22
C PRO A 63 9.37 -4.02 -6.57
N MET A 64 8.91 -2.78 -6.83
CA MET A 64 9.27 -2.06 -8.06
C MET A 64 10.78 -1.84 -8.19
N ASN A 65 11.47 -1.40 -7.13
CA ASN A 65 12.92 -1.22 -7.14
C ASN A 65 13.66 -2.56 -7.27
N ILE A 66 13.17 -3.62 -6.60
CA ILE A 66 13.76 -4.96 -6.69
C ILE A 66 13.63 -5.51 -8.13
N TYR A 67 12.45 -5.42 -8.74
CA TYR A 67 12.18 -5.93 -10.08
C TYR A 67 12.91 -5.12 -11.15
N LYS A 68 13.04 -3.80 -10.97
CA LYS A 68 13.87 -2.94 -11.82
C LYS A 68 15.33 -3.40 -11.83
N ARG A 69 15.93 -3.62 -10.66
CA ARG A 69 17.33 -4.10 -10.55
C ARG A 69 17.54 -5.48 -11.17
N ARG A 70 16.52 -6.34 -11.11
CA ARG A 70 16.54 -7.70 -11.69
C ARG A 70 16.12 -7.76 -13.16
N ARG A 71 15.77 -6.63 -13.78
CA ARG A 71 15.27 -6.54 -15.16
C ARG A 71 14.01 -7.41 -15.39
N TRP A 72 13.14 -7.49 -14.38
CA TRP A 72 11.88 -8.22 -14.44
C TRP A 72 10.75 -7.32 -14.93
N ASP A 73 10.79 -6.97 -16.22
CA ASP A 73 9.88 -5.97 -16.80
C ASP A 73 8.40 -6.37 -16.78
N LEU A 74 8.07 -7.66 -16.96
CA LEU A 74 6.69 -8.16 -16.92
C LEU A 74 6.11 -8.08 -15.50
N ALA A 75 6.88 -8.54 -14.50
CA ALA A 75 6.48 -8.41 -13.10
C ALA A 75 6.35 -6.93 -12.69
N MET A 76 7.27 -6.06 -13.14
CA MET A 76 7.19 -4.63 -12.89
C MET A 76 5.92 -4.00 -13.46
N ARG A 77 5.51 -4.37 -14.68
CA ARG A 77 4.22 -3.93 -15.25
C ARG A 77 3.04 -4.37 -14.40
N GLY A 78 3.07 -5.60 -13.87
CA GLY A 78 2.05 -6.08 -12.92
C GLY A 78 1.95 -5.19 -11.68
N VAL A 79 3.09 -4.81 -11.10
CA VAL A 79 3.13 -3.89 -9.95
C VAL A 79 2.51 -2.53 -10.30
N VAL A 80 2.85 -1.97 -11.45
CA VAL A 80 2.31 -0.68 -11.92
C VAL A 80 0.78 -0.75 -12.08
N ILE A 81 0.29 -1.79 -12.74
CA ILE A 81 -1.15 -1.97 -12.99
C ILE A 81 -1.91 -2.09 -11.66
N ALA A 82 -1.47 -2.98 -10.76
CA ALA A 82 -2.10 -3.15 -9.45
C ALA A 82 -2.06 -1.86 -8.62
N THR A 83 -0.92 -1.18 -8.57
CA THR A 83 -0.78 0.09 -7.83
C THR A 83 -1.69 1.17 -8.40
N GLY A 84 -1.79 1.27 -9.74
CA GLY A 84 -2.69 2.21 -10.41
C GLY A 84 -4.15 1.94 -10.09
N LEU A 85 -4.59 0.67 -10.14
CA LEU A 85 -5.95 0.28 -9.76
C LEU A 85 -6.27 0.58 -8.29
N LEU A 86 -5.35 0.26 -7.38
CA LEU A 86 -5.50 0.58 -5.96
C LEU A 86 -5.54 2.09 -5.72
N ALA A 87 -4.71 2.87 -6.42
CA ALA A 87 -4.72 4.33 -6.33
C ALA A 87 -6.03 4.94 -6.85
N ILE A 88 -6.54 4.45 -7.98
CA ILE A 88 -7.86 4.85 -8.50
C ILE A 88 -8.95 4.50 -7.48
N GLY A 89 -8.95 3.28 -6.94
CA GLY A 89 -9.88 2.86 -5.89
C GLY A 89 -9.83 3.76 -4.66
N TRP A 90 -8.62 4.11 -4.22
CA TRP A 90 -8.41 5.05 -3.12
C TRP A 90 -9.01 6.42 -3.40
N VAL A 91 -8.77 6.98 -4.60
CA VAL A 91 -9.33 8.27 -5.03
C VAL A 91 -10.86 8.22 -5.11
N LEU A 92 -11.45 7.14 -5.63
CA LEU A 92 -12.91 7.02 -5.70
C LEU A 92 -13.56 6.90 -4.31
N TRP A 93 -12.87 6.27 -3.36
CA TRP A 93 -13.37 6.08 -2.00
C TRP A 93 -13.20 7.34 -1.13
N PHE A 94 -11.98 7.90 -1.10
CA PHE A 94 -11.65 9.03 -0.22
C PHE A 94 -11.65 10.40 -0.93
N GLY A 95 -11.54 10.43 -2.26
CA GLY A 95 -11.60 11.66 -3.04
C GLY A 95 -12.98 12.30 -3.08
N ARG A 96 -14.06 11.51 -2.94
CA ARG A 96 -15.42 12.05 -2.73
C ARG A 96 -15.57 12.83 -1.42
N LEU A 97 -14.67 12.60 -0.46
CA LEU A 97 -14.62 13.29 0.83
C LEU A 97 -13.73 14.54 0.80
N LEU A 98 -13.11 14.84 -0.34
CA LEU A 98 -12.22 16.00 -0.56
C LEU A 98 -12.87 17.11 -1.40
N LEU A 99 -14.03 16.85 -2.03
CA LEU A 99 -14.85 17.80 -2.79
C LEU A 99 -16.04 18.25 -1.95
#